data_AF-A0A7V9RN04-F1
#
_entry.id   AF-A0A7V9RN04-F1
#
_cell.length_a   1.000
_cell.length_b   1.000
_cell.length_c   1.000
_cell.angle_alpha   90.00
_cell.angle_beta   90.00
_cell.angle_gamma   90.00
#
_symmetry.space_group_name_H-M   'P 1'
#
loop_
_entity.id
_entity.type
_entity.pdbx_description
1 polymer ?
#
loop_
_entity_poly.entity_id
_entity_poly.type
_entity_poly.pdbx_seq_one_letter_code
_entity_poly.pdbx_strand_id
1 'polypeptide(L)'
;MPSTRYCSSIEDSARWEGFAFREGDIVISAPSKAGTTWTQMICALLLFGTARLPAPLTTLSPWLDMLVRPAAEVYGQLDAQQHRRFVKTHTPLDGLPRADGVTYLVVGRDPRDVAVSLHHQAANLDRAAIRRLTGAPEPAGPAPEPLDERSSLLRWMNADDPPAEDLCTLRGWAWQQQVAWARRDDPSVVFVHFADLERDLEGEMRRLADRLGIEVPGASWSELVEAATFDRMRDRADELVPDERQGLITDNRRFFRSGTSGGWRSWLTPEDASAYEARVAALMAPDLAAWVHHGAAANRPVVRKRVCHAFTVLRGCIPRVIRRGSSALVSGARHS
;
A
#
# COMPACT_ATOMS: atom_id res chain seq x y z
N MET A 1 14.90 -4.74 -20.78
CA MET A 1 15.64 -3.63 -20.14
C MET A 1 14.65 -2.65 -19.54
N PRO A 2 14.93 -2.07 -18.36
CA PRO A 2 14.15 -0.96 -17.81
C PRO A 2 14.04 0.19 -18.81
N SER A 3 12.91 0.88 -18.84
CA SER A 3 12.74 2.07 -19.70
C SER A 3 13.14 3.37 -19.01
N THR A 4 13.23 3.35 -17.68
CA THR A 4 13.48 4.53 -16.83
C THR A 4 14.51 4.18 -15.77
N ARG A 5 15.46 5.09 -15.48
CA ARG A 5 16.33 4.98 -14.31
C ARG A 5 15.87 5.95 -13.24
N TYR A 6 15.65 5.46 -12.03
CA TYR A 6 15.30 6.27 -10.86
C TYR A 6 16.55 6.39 -10.01
N CYS A 7 16.98 7.63 -9.76
CA CYS A 7 18.21 7.89 -9.04
C CYS A 7 18.01 9.07 -8.10
N SER A 8 18.25 8.84 -6.81
CA SER A 8 18.22 9.86 -5.77
C SER A 8 19.50 9.81 -4.94
N SER A 9 19.57 10.61 -3.88
CA SER A 9 20.72 10.60 -2.96
C SER A 9 20.87 9.30 -2.16
N ILE A 10 19.84 8.45 -2.12
CA ILE A 10 19.81 7.24 -1.31
C ILE A 10 19.47 5.97 -2.10
N GLU A 11 19.09 6.08 -3.38
CA GLU A 11 18.72 4.93 -4.20
C GLU A 11 19.15 5.09 -5.66
N ASP A 12 19.42 3.97 -6.34
CA ASP A 12 19.71 3.93 -7.77
C ASP A 12 19.20 2.63 -8.39
N SER A 13 18.17 2.74 -9.23
CA SER A 13 17.52 1.60 -9.86
C SER A 13 18.43 0.85 -10.83
N ALA A 14 19.54 1.44 -11.30
CA ALA A 14 20.50 0.74 -12.16
C ALA A 14 21.11 -0.50 -11.49
N ARG A 15 21.06 -0.60 -10.15
CA ARG A 15 21.44 -1.82 -9.42
C ARG A 15 20.60 -3.04 -9.82
N TRP A 16 19.41 -2.87 -10.38
CA TRP A 16 18.63 -4.00 -10.88
C TRP A 16 19.19 -4.59 -12.19
N GLU A 17 19.96 -3.84 -12.98
CA GLU A 17 20.54 -4.34 -14.24
C GLU A 17 21.60 -5.43 -14.01
N GLY A 18 22.28 -5.38 -12.87
CA GLY A 18 23.27 -6.39 -12.45
C GLY A 18 22.70 -7.53 -11.62
N PHE A 19 21.39 -7.54 -11.33
CA PHE A 19 20.78 -8.54 -10.47
C PHE A 19 20.36 -9.79 -11.25
N ALA A 20 20.98 -10.93 -10.92
CA ALA A 20 20.61 -12.22 -11.49
C ALA A 20 19.37 -12.78 -10.77
N PHE A 21 18.20 -12.69 -11.42
CA PHE A 21 16.96 -13.29 -10.93
C PHE A 21 17.03 -14.82 -10.88
N ARG A 22 16.28 -15.40 -9.95
CA ARG A 22 16.01 -16.83 -9.84
C ARG A 22 14.53 -17.07 -10.09
N GLU A 23 14.23 -18.28 -10.58
CA GLU A 23 12.85 -18.76 -10.69
C GLU A 23 12.14 -18.62 -9.33
N GLY A 24 10.94 -18.05 -9.34
CA GLY A 24 10.15 -17.81 -8.15
C GLY A 24 10.53 -16.55 -7.36
N ASP A 25 11.55 -15.77 -7.72
CA ASP A 25 11.84 -14.53 -6.96
C ASP A 25 10.59 -13.64 -6.83
N ILE A 26 10.47 -12.99 -5.68
CA ILE A 26 9.40 -12.03 -5.38
C ILE A 26 10.04 -10.65 -5.28
N VAL A 27 9.55 -9.67 -6.04
CA VAL A 27 9.99 -8.28 -5.95
C VAL A 27 8.86 -7.46 -5.35
N ILE A 28 9.11 -6.84 -4.20
CA ILE A 28 8.15 -5.97 -3.52
C ILE A 28 8.44 -4.54 -3.94
N SER A 29 7.76 -4.09 -4.99
CA SER A 29 7.78 -2.71 -5.50
C SER A 29 6.69 -1.91 -4.79
N ALA A 30 7.09 -1.07 -3.84
CA ALA A 30 6.16 -0.34 -3.01
C ALA A 30 6.62 1.11 -2.90
N PRO A 31 5.75 2.12 -3.04
CA PRO A 31 6.12 3.48 -2.66
C PRO A 31 6.52 3.51 -1.18
N SER A 32 7.42 4.44 -0.83
CA SER A 32 7.78 4.66 0.57
C SER A 32 6.50 4.92 1.39
N LYS A 33 6.40 4.25 2.53
CA LYS A 33 5.28 4.37 3.49
C LYS A 33 3.91 3.87 3.02
N ALA A 34 3.84 3.15 1.90
CA ALA A 34 2.62 2.48 1.46
C ALA A 34 2.34 1.15 2.20
N GLY A 35 3.29 0.61 2.97
CA GLY A 35 3.14 -0.66 3.68
C GLY A 35 4.22 -1.70 3.38
N THR A 36 5.37 -1.30 2.82
CA THR A 36 6.45 -2.20 2.40
C THR A 36 6.88 -3.20 3.48
N THR A 37 7.12 -2.73 4.71
CA THR A 37 7.54 -3.60 5.83
C THR A 37 6.47 -4.63 6.18
N TRP A 38 5.18 -4.28 6.06
CA TRP A 38 4.08 -5.21 6.30
C TRP A 38 4.05 -6.30 5.22
N THR A 39 4.19 -5.92 3.95
CA THR A 39 4.26 -6.87 2.84
C THR A 39 5.50 -7.77 2.92
N GLN A 40 6.67 -7.23 3.29
CA GLN A 40 7.88 -8.00 3.55
C GLN A 40 7.66 -9.03 4.66
N MET A 41 7.02 -8.62 5.77
CA MET A 41 6.70 -9.50 6.89
C MET A 41 5.75 -10.61 6.48
N ILE A 42 4.68 -10.30 5.73
CA ILE A 42 3.75 -11.30 5.20
C ILE A 42 4.49 -12.31 4.30
N CYS A 43 5.33 -11.84 3.38
CA CYS A 43 6.14 -12.73 2.53
C CYS A 43 7.04 -13.65 3.38
N ALA A 44 7.72 -13.10 4.38
CA ALA A 44 8.58 -13.89 5.28
C ALA A 44 7.77 -14.97 6.02
N LEU A 45 6.64 -14.60 6.62
CA LEU A 45 5.77 -15.52 7.34
C LEU A 45 5.24 -16.66 6.47
N LEU A 46 4.81 -16.34 5.24
CA LEU A 46 4.32 -17.34 4.29
C LEU A 46 5.44 -18.29 3.86
N LEU A 47 6.63 -17.77 3.53
CA LEU A 47 7.74 -18.57 3.03
C LEU A 47 8.38 -19.47 4.10
N PHE A 48 8.48 -18.99 5.34
CA PHE A 48 9.07 -19.76 6.44
C PHE A 48 8.05 -20.60 7.21
N GLY A 49 6.76 -20.30 7.08
CA GLY A 49 5.70 -21.04 7.77
C GLY A 49 5.73 -20.91 9.30
N THR A 50 6.44 -19.92 9.84
CA THR A 50 6.57 -19.67 11.28
C THR A 50 6.66 -18.17 11.60
N ALA A 51 6.17 -17.76 12.77
CA ALA A 51 6.33 -16.39 13.26
C ALA A 51 7.78 -16.03 13.64
N ARG A 52 8.63 -17.03 13.90
CA ARG A 52 10.03 -16.85 14.27
C ARG A 52 10.90 -16.76 13.02
N LEU A 53 11.26 -15.53 12.66
CA LEU A 53 12.11 -15.30 11.50
C LEU A 53 13.54 -15.83 11.75
N PRO A 54 14.18 -16.47 10.75
CA PRO A 54 15.53 -17.01 10.90
C PRO A 54 16.63 -15.93 10.92
N ALA A 55 16.30 -14.70 10.50
CA ALA A 55 17.17 -13.53 10.56
C ALA A 55 16.31 -12.25 10.60
N PRO A 56 16.88 -11.08 10.90
CA PRO A 56 16.17 -9.81 10.79
C PRO A 56 15.60 -9.57 9.39
N LEU A 57 14.49 -8.84 9.30
CA LEU A 57 13.74 -8.69 8.05
C LEU A 57 14.56 -8.04 6.93
N THR A 58 15.45 -7.09 7.26
CA THR A 58 16.39 -6.46 6.31
C THR A 58 17.43 -7.42 5.76
N THR A 59 17.77 -8.48 6.51
CA THR A 59 18.65 -9.55 6.03
C THR A 59 17.91 -10.51 5.10
N LEU A 60 16.64 -10.78 5.37
CA LEU A 60 15.81 -11.67 4.55
C LEU A 60 15.31 -11.00 3.27
N SER A 61 15.03 -9.70 3.34
CA SER A 61 14.50 -8.88 2.26
C SER A 61 15.21 -7.51 2.21
N PRO A 62 16.45 -7.47 1.72
CA PRO A 62 17.20 -6.22 1.61
C PRO A 62 16.57 -5.29 0.58
N TRP A 63 16.79 -3.99 0.77
CA TRP A 63 16.47 -2.96 -0.22
C TRP A 63 17.59 -2.90 -1.28
N LEU A 64 17.38 -3.54 -2.42
CA LEU A 64 18.43 -3.81 -3.41
C LEU A 64 19.07 -2.53 -3.97
N ASP A 65 18.24 -1.56 -4.30
CA ASP A 65 18.63 -0.32 -4.95
C ASP A 65 19.09 0.78 -3.96
N MET A 66 19.16 0.50 -2.65
CA MET A 66 19.59 1.47 -1.65
C MET A 66 21.11 1.70 -1.64
N LEU A 67 21.54 2.96 -1.66
CA LEU A 67 22.95 3.35 -1.78
C LEU A 67 23.75 3.27 -0.48
N VAL A 68 23.11 3.13 0.68
CA VAL A 68 23.82 3.09 1.99
C VAL A 68 24.62 1.80 2.22
N ARG A 69 24.42 0.78 1.38
CA ARG A 69 25.20 -0.46 1.35
C ARG A 69 25.81 -0.66 -0.03
N PRO A 70 27.06 -1.17 -0.14
CA PRO A 70 27.65 -1.53 -1.41
C PRO A 70 26.81 -2.59 -2.15
N ALA A 71 26.63 -2.42 -3.46
CA ALA A 71 25.82 -3.34 -4.27
C ALA A 71 26.31 -4.80 -4.18
N ALA A 72 27.63 -5.01 -4.20
CA ALA A 72 28.24 -6.34 -4.09
C ALA A 72 27.88 -7.06 -2.78
N GLU A 73 27.76 -6.33 -1.66
CA GLU A 73 27.35 -6.89 -0.37
C GLU A 73 25.89 -7.36 -0.42
N VAL A 74 25.01 -6.53 -0.97
CA VAL A 74 23.58 -6.85 -1.10
C VAL A 74 23.36 -8.03 -2.05
N TYR A 75 24.07 -8.06 -3.18
CA TYR A 75 24.02 -9.19 -4.11
C TYR A 75 24.55 -10.47 -3.47
N GLY A 76 25.69 -10.42 -2.78
CA GLY A 76 26.25 -11.58 -2.09
C GLY A 76 25.29 -12.11 -1.01
N GLN A 77 24.62 -11.22 -0.28
CA GLN A 77 23.60 -11.60 0.70
C GLN A 77 22.41 -12.30 0.02
N LEU A 78 21.87 -11.73 -1.06
CA LEU A 78 20.77 -12.32 -1.83
C LEU A 78 21.18 -13.63 -2.52
N ASP A 79 22.44 -13.76 -2.93
CA ASP A 79 22.95 -14.97 -3.56
C ASP A 79 23.17 -16.11 -2.55
N ALA A 80 23.57 -15.79 -1.32
CA ALA A 80 23.72 -16.79 -0.26
C ALA A 80 22.38 -17.38 0.23
N GLN A 81 21.24 -16.71 0.00
CA GLN A 81 19.94 -17.19 0.44
C GLN A 81 19.56 -18.52 -0.20
N GLN A 82 19.16 -19.49 0.64
CA GLN A 82 18.70 -20.83 0.24
C GLN A 82 17.18 -20.95 0.20
N HIS A 83 16.45 -19.97 0.75
CA HIS A 83 15.01 -19.86 0.60
C HIS A 83 14.66 -19.11 -0.68
N ARG A 84 13.40 -19.22 -1.12
CA ARG A 84 12.84 -18.39 -2.19
C ARG A 84 12.99 -16.92 -1.81
N ARG A 85 13.57 -16.09 -2.69
CA ARG A 85 13.95 -14.72 -2.34
C ARG A 85 12.76 -13.78 -2.47
N PHE A 86 12.72 -12.79 -1.59
CA PHE A 86 11.74 -11.71 -1.63
C PHE A 86 12.48 -10.39 -1.39
N VAL A 87 12.56 -9.55 -2.40
CA VAL A 87 13.48 -8.40 -2.49
C VAL A 87 12.68 -7.11 -2.44
N LYS A 88 13.09 -6.15 -1.61
CA LYS A 88 12.42 -4.86 -1.50
C LYS A 88 12.97 -3.87 -2.51
N THR A 89 12.09 -3.02 -3.03
CA THR A 89 12.45 -1.78 -3.74
C THR A 89 11.35 -0.72 -3.65
N HIS A 90 11.76 0.55 -3.76
CA HIS A 90 10.85 1.67 -3.98
C HIS A 90 10.75 2.08 -5.46
N THR A 91 11.55 1.46 -6.35
CA THR A 91 11.55 1.69 -7.79
C THR A 91 10.23 1.24 -8.44
N PRO A 92 9.60 2.08 -9.28
CA PRO A 92 8.45 1.72 -10.11
C PRO A 92 8.75 0.62 -11.14
N LEU A 93 7.71 -0.10 -11.60
CA LEU A 93 7.91 -1.29 -12.44
C LEU A 93 8.57 -1.03 -13.82
N ASP A 94 8.56 0.20 -14.32
CA ASP A 94 9.25 0.60 -15.56
C ASP A 94 10.76 0.85 -15.35
N GLY A 95 11.18 0.96 -14.08
CA GLY A 95 12.58 0.96 -13.65
C GLY A 95 13.14 -0.41 -13.27
N LEU A 96 12.32 -1.47 -13.36
CA LEU A 96 12.71 -2.84 -13.04
C LEU A 96 12.86 -3.69 -14.32
N PRO A 97 13.85 -4.60 -14.38
CA PRO A 97 13.89 -5.61 -15.42
C PRO A 97 12.66 -6.51 -15.31
N ARG A 98 12.13 -6.92 -16.47
CA ARG A 98 11.13 -8.00 -16.56
C ARG A 98 11.89 -9.33 -16.63
N ALA A 99 11.55 -10.24 -15.73
CA ALA A 99 12.13 -11.57 -15.68
C ALA A 99 11.01 -12.61 -15.63
N ASP A 100 11.16 -13.68 -16.41
CA ASP A 100 10.24 -14.81 -16.38
C ASP A 100 10.35 -15.54 -15.02
N GLY A 101 9.25 -16.11 -14.54
CA GLY A 101 9.20 -16.80 -13.25
C GLY A 101 9.25 -15.90 -12.01
N VAL A 102 9.33 -14.57 -12.17
CA VAL A 102 9.39 -13.59 -11.09
C VAL A 102 8.02 -12.97 -10.84
N THR A 103 7.65 -12.78 -9.58
CA THR A 103 6.41 -12.08 -9.20
C THR A 103 6.70 -10.70 -8.62
N TYR A 104 6.01 -9.67 -9.09
CA TYR A 104 6.12 -8.29 -8.63
C TYR A 104 4.91 -7.92 -7.77
N LEU A 105 5.12 -7.80 -6.46
CA LEU A 105 4.11 -7.29 -5.53
C LEU A 105 4.10 -5.76 -5.56
N VAL A 106 2.98 -5.17 -5.95
CA VAL A 106 2.77 -3.72 -5.96
C VAL A 106 1.90 -3.32 -4.79
N VAL A 107 2.38 -2.40 -3.96
CA VAL A 107 1.67 -1.97 -2.75
C VAL A 107 1.00 -0.60 -2.95
N GLY A 108 -0.30 -0.53 -2.73
CA GLY A 108 -1.09 0.71 -2.70
C GLY A 108 -1.55 1.09 -1.30
N ARG A 109 -1.76 2.39 -1.10
CA ARG A 109 -2.31 3.00 0.12
C ARG A 109 -2.91 4.36 -0.23
N ASP A 110 -3.86 4.84 0.59
CA ASP A 110 -4.37 6.21 0.46
C ASP A 110 -3.19 7.21 0.39
N PRO A 111 -3.06 8.00 -0.70
CA PRO A 111 -1.90 8.86 -0.90
C PRO A 111 -1.72 9.88 0.24
N ARG A 112 -2.82 10.31 0.86
CA ARG A 112 -2.81 11.28 1.95
C ARG A 112 -2.26 10.65 3.23
N ASP A 113 -2.56 9.38 3.48
CA ASP A 113 -1.97 8.63 4.61
C ASP A 113 -0.48 8.33 4.39
N VAL A 114 -0.05 8.16 3.12
CA VAL A 114 1.36 8.10 2.75
C VAL A 114 2.06 9.41 3.10
N ALA A 115 1.51 10.56 2.70
CA ALA A 115 2.06 11.89 2.99
C ALA A 115 2.23 12.15 4.49
N VAL A 116 1.19 11.83 5.27
CA VAL A 116 1.22 11.91 6.75
C VAL A 116 2.34 11.02 7.31
N SER A 117 2.48 9.80 6.79
CA SER A 117 3.51 8.88 7.26
C SER A 117 4.93 9.29 6.86
N LEU A 118 5.10 9.95 5.72
CA LEU A 118 6.37 10.51 5.26
C LEU A 118 6.80 11.68 6.16
N HIS A 119 5.88 12.56 6.53
CA HIS A 119 6.14 13.68 7.45
C HIS A 119 6.76 13.19 8.77
N HIS A 120 6.14 12.19 9.42
CA HIS A 120 6.69 11.66 10.67
C HIS A 120 7.97 10.85 10.46
N GLN A 121 8.11 10.14 9.34
CA GLN A 121 9.38 9.45 9.03
C GLN A 121 10.52 10.44 8.87
N ALA A 122 10.29 11.57 8.21
CA ALA A 122 11.30 12.60 7.99
C ALA A 122 11.89 13.14 9.30
N ALA A 123 11.13 13.10 10.40
CA ALA A 123 11.57 13.47 11.75
C ALA A 123 12.25 12.32 12.52
N ASN A 124 12.16 11.08 12.04
CA ASN A 124 12.72 9.88 12.68
C ASN A 124 13.96 9.32 11.93
N LEU A 125 14.43 10.01 10.89
CA LEU A 125 15.61 9.64 10.11
C LEU A 125 16.86 10.39 10.60
N ASP A 126 17.95 9.67 10.85
CA ASP A 126 19.26 10.28 11.05
C ASP A 126 19.86 10.68 9.70
N ARG A 127 19.61 11.94 9.32
CA ARG A 127 20.12 12.52 8.07
C ARG A 127 21.64 12.60 8.05
N ALA A 128 22.31 12.72 9.20
CA ALA A 128 23.76 12.76 9.25
C ALA A 128 24.34 11.37 9.00
N ALA A 129 23.75 10.32 9.57
CA ALA A 129 24.12 8.94 9.27
C ALA A 129 23.95 8.63 7.78
N ILE A 130 22.80 8.97 7.19
CA ILE A 130 22.55 8.77 5.76
C ILE A 130 23.62 9.47 4.91
N ARG A 131 23.91 10.76 5.16
CA ARG A 131 24.93 11.49 4.39
C ARG A 131 26.31 10.84 4.47
N ARG A 132 26.74 10.42 5.67
CA ARG A 132 28.02 9.72 5.86
C ARG A 132 28.08 8.43 5.04
N LEU A 133 26.97 7.68 4.99
CA LEU A 133 26.91 6.38 4.31
C LEU A 133 26.79 6.51 2.79
N THR A 134 26.12 7.56 2.29
CA THR A 134 25.98 7.80 0.85
C THR A 134 27.07 8.66 0.25
N GLY A 135 27.93 9.27 1.09
CA GLY A 135 28.95 10.22 0.65
C GLY A 135 28.38 11.56 0.15
N ALA A 136 27.12 11.87 0.50
CA ALA A 136 26.49 13.12 0.11
C ALA A 136 27.19 14.33 0.79
N PRO A 137 27.30 15.47 0.10
CA PRO A 137 27.98 16.65 0.65
C PRO A 137 27.25 17.18 1.89
N GLU A 138 28.01 17.80 2.81
CA GLU A 138 27.41 18.54 3.92
C GLU A 138 26.62 19.75 3.39
N PRO A 139 25.44 20.04 3.97
CA PRO A 139 24.62 21.16 3.51
C PRO A 139 25.31 22.50 3.78
N ALA A 140 25.17 23.42 2.82
CA ALA A 140 25.60 24.80 2.98
C ALA A 140 24.61 25.54 3.90
N GLY A 141 24.90 25.56 5.20
CA GLY A 141 24.12 26.30 6.19
C GLY A 141 23.26 25.42 7.11
N PRO A 142 22.52 26.05 8.04
CA PRO A 142 21.67 25.34 8.98
C PRO A 142 20.55 24.60 8.25
N ALA A 143 20.10 23.48 8.83
CA ALA A 143 18.94 22.77 8.32
C ALA A 143 17.70 23.69 8.36
N PRO A 144 16.85 23.66 7.33
CA PRO A 144 15.60 24.41 7.36
C PRO A 144 14.73 23.93 8.52
N GLU A 145 13.92 24.83 9.07
CA GLU A 145 12.94 24.47 10.09
C GLU A 145 11.96 23.42 9.53
N PRO A 146 11.57 22.41 10.33
CA PRO A 146 10.54 21.47 9.94
C PRO A 146 9.23 22.18 9.62
N LEU A 147 8.61 21.82 8.50
CA LEU A 147 7.27 22.29 8.16
C LEU A 147 6.25 21.75 9.17
N ASP A 148 5.22 22.53 9.45
CA ASP A 148 4.03 22.02 10.16
C ASP A 148 3.30 20.97 9.31
N GLU A 149 2.36 20.27 9.95
CA GLU A 149 1.58 19.18 9.37
C GLU A 149 0.86 19.57 8.06
N ARG A 150 0.15 20.71 8.05
CA ARG A 150 -0.59 21.20 6.88
C ARG A 150 0.36 21.62 5.78
N SER A 151 1.37 22.44 6.10
CA SER A 151 2.37 22.92 5.15
C SER A 151 3.16 21.78 4.51
N SER A 152 3.46 20.74 5.28
CA SER A 152 4.13 19.53 4.78
C SER A 152 3.28 18.79 3.75
N LEU A 153 1.97 18.62 4.02
CA LEU A 153 1.06 17.94 3.10
C LEU A 153 0.82 18.78 1.83
N LEU A 154 0.65 20.10 1.97
CA LEU A 154 0.50 21.01 0.82
C LEU A 154 1.75 21.02 -0.06
N ARG A 155 2.97 21.05 0.53
CA ARG A 155 4.22 20.93 -0.23
C ARG A 155 4.26 19.61 -1.00
N TRP A 156 3.95 18.50 -0.33
CA TRP A 156 3.94 17.17 -0.95
C TRP A 156 2.93 17.05 -2.11
N MET A 157 1.74 17.62 -1.93
CA MET A 157 0.65 17.60 -2.90
C MET A 157 0.96 18.43 -4.15
N ASN A 158 1.55 19.62 -3.94
CA ASN A 158 1.78 20.63 -4.98
C ASN A 158 3.15 20.51 -5.64
N ALA A 159 4.03 19.64 -5.15
CA ALA A 159 5.31 19.37 -5.80
C ALA A 159 5.09 18.85 -7.23
N ASP A 160 5.87 19.38 -8.15
CA ASP A 160 5.82 19.10 -9.59
C ASP A 160 7.14 18.49 -10.10
N ASP A 161 8.02 18.05 -9.21
CA ASP A 161 9.27 17.37 -9.56
C ASP A 161 9.02 16.16 -10.48
N PRO A 162 9.89 15.91 -11.47
CA PRO A 162 9.78 14.71 -12.30
C PRO A 162 9.82 13.43 -11.43
N PRO A 163 8.98 12.41 -11.71
CA PRO A 163 8.99 11.16 -10.93
C PRO A 163 10.35 10.44 -10.89
N ALA A 164 11.20 10.63 -11.89
CA ALA A 164 12.56 10.06 -11.90
C ALA A 164 13.50 10.70 -10.84
N GLU A 165 13.16 11.90 -10.37
CA GLU A 165 13.95 12.68 -9.40
C GLU A 165 13.39 12.55 -7.98
N ASP A 166 12.05 12.59 -7.80
CA ASP A 166 11.42 12.46 -6.48
C ASP A 166 10.10 11.66 -6.51
N LEU A 167 10.20 10.39 -6.10
CA LEU A 167 9.06 9.49 -5.93
C LEU A 167 8.24 9.75 -4.65
N CYS A 168 8.76 10.55 -3.71
CA CYS A 168 8.12 10.86 -2.44
C CYS A 168 7.17 12.06 -2.51
N THR A 169 6.82 12.55 -3.70
CA THR A 169 5.77 13.57 -3.94
C THR A 169 4.45 12.93 -4.35
N LEU A 170 3.33 13.67 -4.34
CA LEU A 170 2.06 13.13 -4.89
C LEU A 170 2.20 12.74 -6.35
N ARG A 171 2.94 13.54 -7.15
CA ARG A 171 3.18 13.26 -8.57
C ARG A 171 4.02 12.00 -8.77
N GLY A 172 5.12 11.85 -8.03
CA GLY A 172 6.00 10.69 -8.09
C GLY A 172 5.29 9.41 -7.63
N TRP A 173 4.55 9.50 -6.52
CA TRP A 173 3.74 8.42 -6.00
C TRP A 173 2.64 8.00 -7.01
N ALA A 174 1.93 8.97 -7.59
CA ALA A 174 0.89 8.69 -8.59
C ALA A 174 1.47 8.05 -9.86
N TRP A 175 2.65 8.49 -10.29
CA TRP A 175 3.36 7.87 -11.41
C TRP A 175 3.67 6.40 -11.15
N GLN A 176 4.22 6.08 -9.98
CA GLN A 176 4.52 4.70 -9.60
C GLN A 176 3.27 3.81 -9.67
N GLN A 177 2.14 4.30 -9.16
CA GLN A 177 0.88 3.57 -9.23
C GLN A 177 0.35 3.41 -10.65
N GLN A 178 0.47 4.42 -11.51
CA GLN A 178 0.04 4.35 -12.90
C GLN A 178 0.83 3.33 -13.71
N VAL A 179 2.16 3.35 -13.56
CA VAL A 179 3.06 2.40 -14.23
C VAL A 179 2.70 0.96 -13.85
N ALA A 180 2.42 0.72 -12.57
CA ALA A 180 1.94 -0.58 -12.12
C ALA A 180 0.54 -0.91 -12.67
N TRP A 181 -0.40 0.02 -12.58
CA TRP A 181 -1.79 -0.18 -13.02
C TRP A 181 -1.91 -0.50 -14.51
N ALA A 182 -1.03 0.04 -15.33
CA ALA A 182 -0.92 -0.31 -16.75
C ALA A 182 -0.58 -1.79 -16.99
N ARG A 183 -0.03 -2.48 -15.99
CA ARG A 183 0.33 -3.91 -16.01
C ARG A 183 -0.60 -4.76 -15.15
N ARG A 184 -1.79 -4.28 -14.77
CA ARG A 184 -2.67 -5.00 -13.82
C ARG A 184 -3.22 -6.33 -14.31
N ASP A 185 -3.23 -6.55 -15.63
CA ASP A 185 -3.64 -7.81 -16.23
C ASP A 185 -2.45 -8.77 -16.45
N ASP A 186 -1.22 -8.35 -16.14
CA ASP A 186 -0.02 -9.20 -16.15
C ASP A 186 -0.09 -10.16 -14.95
N PRO A 187 -0.11 -11.49 -15.16
CA PRO A 187 -0.23 -12.44 -14.05
C PRO A 187 0.96 -12.38 -13.07
N SER A 188 2.12 -11.88 -13.54
CA SER A 188 3.31 -11.69 -12.70
C SER A 188 3.21 -10.46 -11.79
N VAL A 189 2.23 -9.58 -11.99
CA VAL A 189 1.99 -8.39 -11.16
C VAL A 189 0.83 -8.66 -10.21
N VAL A 190 1.07 -8.53 -8.91
CA VAL A 190 0.08 -8.77 -7.87
C VAL A 190 -0.06 -7.52 -7.00
N PHE A 191 -1.27 -6.99 -6.94
CA PHE A 191 -1.56 -5.83 -6.11
C PHE A 191 -1.85 -6.23 -4.67
N VAL A 192 -1.36 -5.41 -3.75
CA VAL A 192 -1.63 -5.44 -2.31
C VAL A 192 -2.08 -4.04 -1.94
N HIS A 193 -3.12 -3.91 -1.13
CA HIS A 193 -3.57 -2.61 -0.66
C HIS A 193 -3.63 -2.56 0.86
N PHE A 194 -3.07 -1.50 1.45
CA PHE A 194 -3.01 -1.32 2.90
C PHE A 194 -4.40 -1.42 3.56
N ALA A 195 -5.40 -0.75 3.01
CA ALA A 195 -6.76 -0.78 3.54
C ALA A 195 -7.47 -2.14 3.38
N ASP A 196 -6.99 -3.01 2.47
CA ASP A 196 -7.52 -4.38 2.35
C ASP A 196 -6.89 -5.26 3.45
N LEU A 197 -5.59 -5.12 3.70
CA LEU A 197 -4.90 -5.77 4.83
C LEU A 197 -5.48 -5.37 6.19
N GLU A 198 -5.81 -4.09 6.39
CA GLU A 198 -6.49 -3.62 7.61
C GLU A 198 -7.88 -4.25 7.78
N ARG A 199 -8.58 -4.49 6.67
CA ARG A 199 -9.97 -4.97 6.68
C ARG A 199 -10.08 -6.48 6.86
N ASP A 200 -9.20 -7.23 6.23
CA ASP A 200 -9.18 -8.69 6.25
C ASP A 200 -7.76 -9.23 6.05
N LEU A 201 -6.96 -9.15 7.13
CA LEU A 201 -5.56 -9.58 7.10
C LEU A 201 -5.41 -11.05 6.71
N GLU A 202 -6.19 -11.95 7.31
CA GLU A 202 -6.10 -13.38 7.01
C GLU A 202 -6.50 -13.67 5.56
N GLY A 203 -7.61 -13.10 5.08
CA GLY A 203 -8.05 -13.27 3.70
C GLY A 203 -7.01 -12.79 2.69
N GLU A 204 -6.40 -11.62 2.92
CA GLU A 204 -5.35 -11.09 2.06
C GLU A 204 -4.05 -11.89 2.12
N MET A 205 -3.66 -12.42 3.29
CA MET A 205 -2.51 -13.31 3.41
C MET A 205 -2.74 -14.64 2.68
N ARG A 206 -3.94 -15.22 2.76
CA ARG A 206 -4.33 -16.43 2.01
C ARG A 206 -4.31 -16.16 0.51
N ARG A 207 -4.90 -15.04 0.07
CA ARG A 207 -4.86 -14.59 -1.33
C ARG A 207 -3.42 -14.46 -1.83
N LEU A 208 -2.52 -13.90 -1.03
CA LEU A 208 -1.10 -13.78 -1.39
C LEU A 208 -0.41 -15.14 -1.45
N ALA A 209 -0.66 -16.04 -0.50
CA ALA A 209 -0.12 -17.39 -0.53
C ALA A 209 -0.53 -18.12 -1.82
N ASP A 210 -1.82 -18.05 -2.19
CA ASP A 210 -2.34 -18.64 -3.43
C ASP A 210 -1.70 -18.02 -4.68
N ARG A 211 -1.61 -16.68 -4.74
CA ARG A 211 -0.99 -15.97 -5.87
C ARG A 211 0.49 -16.24 -6.01
N LEU A 212 1.17 -16.53 -4.92
CA LEU A 212 2.59 -16.87 -4.89
C LEU A 212 2.83 -18.38 -5.04
N GLY A 213 1.79 -19.23 -4.97
CA GLY A 213 1.95 -20.69 -4.96
C GLY A 213 2.68 -21.21 -3.72
N ILE A 214 2.38 -20.62 -2.55
CA ILE A 214 2.96 -21.02 -1.26
C ILE A 214 1.92 -21.80 -0.48
N GLU A 215 2.23 -23.06 -0.17
CA GLU A 215 1.40 -23.88 0.69
C GLU A 215 1.72 -23.63 2.16
N VAL A 216 0.71 -23.22 2.93
CA VAL A 216 0.83 -23.01 4.37
C VAL A 216 -0.08 -24.01 5.10
N PRO A 217 0.45 -24.81 6.03
CA PRO A 217 -0.36 -25.74 6.81
C PRO A 217 -1.52 -25.05 7.52
N GLY A 218 -2.70 -25.67 7.49
CA GLY A 218 -3.93 -25.13 8.09
C GLY A 218 -3.76 -24.65 9.54
N ALA A 219 -2.99 -25.40 10.33
CA ALA A 219 -2.73 -25.10 11.74
C ALA A 219 -1.83 -23.88 11.97
N SER A 220 -1.00 -23.47 10.99
CA SER A 220 -0.06 -22.36 11.14
C SER A 220 -0.73 -20.99 10.98
N TRP A 221 -1.88 -20.91 10.30
CA TRP A 221 -2.49 -19.64 9.90
C TRP A 221 -2.76 -18.69 11.07
N SER A 222 -3.30 -19.18 12.20
CA SER A 222 -3.59 -18.33 13.35
C SER A 222 -2.33 -17.63 13.88
N GLU A 223 -1.21 -18.36 13.98
CA GLU A 223 0.07 -17.82 14.45
C GLU A 223 0.65 -16.80 13.47
N LEU A 224 0.61 -17.12 12.16
CA LEU A 224 1.15 -16.24 11.13
C LEU A 224 0.34 -14.94 11.02
N VAL A 225 -0.99 -15.02 11.04
CA VAL A 225 -1.86 -13.85 11.00
C VAL A 225 -1.64 -12.97 12.21
N GLU A 226 -1.55 -13.56 13.42
CA GLU A 226 -1.24 -12.81 14.63
C GLU A 226 0.11 -12.09 14.52
N ALA A 227 1.16 -12.79 14.06
CA ALA A 227 2.49 -12.22 13.90
C ALA A 227 2.56 -11.08 12.85
N ALA A 228 1.64 -11.07 11.89
CA ALA A 228 1.50 -10.01 10.89
C ALA A 228 0.67 -8.81 11.37
N THR A 229 0.09 -8.83 12.58
CA THR A 229 -0.68 -7.68 13.08
C THR A 229 0.23 -6.50 13.41
N PHE A 230 -0.30 -5.28 13.30
CA PHE A 230 0.44 -4.05 13.57
C PHE A 230 1.07 -4.04 14.98
N ASP A 231 0.31 -4.40 16.01
CA ASP A 231 0.79 -4.39 17.39
C ASP A 231 1.94 -5.38 17.58
N ARG A 232 1.83 -6.60 17.04
CA ARG A 232 2.90 -7.60 17.10
C ARG A 232 4.15 -7.18 16.34
N MET A 233 3.98 -6.57 15.16
CA MET A 233 5.11 -6.03 14.41
C MET A 233 5.79 -4.86 15.16
N ARG A 234 5.02 -3.94 15.75
CA ARG A 234 5.55 -2.83 16.56
C ARG A 234 6.34 -3.34 17.76
N ASP A 235 5.89 -4.41 18.40
CA ASP A 235 6.60 -4.99 19.54
C ASP A 235 7.91 -5.67 19.16
N ARG A 236 8.09 -6.01 17.88
CA ARG A 236 9.31 -6.57 17.30
C ARG A 236 10.08 -5.54 16.45
N ALA A 237 9.92 -4.25 16.73
CA ALA A 237 10.47 -3.19 15.89
C ALA A 237 11.97 -3.34 15.61
N ASP A 238 12.75 -3.76 16.61
CA ASP A 238 14.21 -3.93 16.46
C ASP A 238 14.61 -5.03 15.45
N GLU A 239 13.71 -5.98 15.15
CA GLU A 239 13.92 -7.03 14.15
C GLU A 239 13.42 -6.64 12.75
N LEU A 240 12.47 -5.70 12.67
CA LEU A 240 11.66 -5.44 11.48
C LEU A 240 11.92 -4.09 10.82
N VAL A 241 12.46 -3.12 11.57
CA VAL A 241 12.72 -1.76 11.05
C VAL A 241 13.82 -1.82 9.98
N PRO A 242 13.65 -1.11 8.85
CA PRO A 242 14.63 -1.06 7.77
C PRO A 242 15.81 -0.14 8.09
N ASP A 243 16.50 -0.42 9.18
CA ASP A 243 17.67 0.35 9.64
C ASP A 243 18.97 -0.08 8.93
N GLU A 244 18.94 -1.21 8.22
CA GLU A 244 20.12 -1.83 7.59
C GLU A 244 21.29 -2.09 8.58
N ARG A 245 21.01 -2.04 9.90
CA ARG A 245 22.01 -2.06 11.00
C ARG A 245 22.99 -0.89 10.96
N GLN A 246 22.55 0.25 10.44
CA GLN A 246 23.38 1.43 10.18
C GLN A 246 22.98 2.66 11.01
N GLY A 247 21.98 2.56 11.89
CA GLY A 247 21.50 3.69 12.71
C GLY A 247 20.85 4.79 11.89
N LEU A 248 20.14 4.42 10.83
CA LEU A 248 19.35 5.31 9.97
C LEU A 248 18.08 5.81 10.67
N ILE A 249 17.55 5.04 11.62
CA ILE A 249 16.30 5.32 12.33
C ILE A 249 16.60 5.68 13.78
N THR A 250 16.09 6.83 14.24
CA THR A 250 16.38 7.32 15.60
C THR A 250 15.57 6.61 16.69
N ASP A 251 14.37 6.14 16.36
CA ASP A 251 13.50 5.37 17.26
C ASP A 251 12.73 4.31 16.46
N ASN A 252 13.07 3.04 16.71
CA ASN A 252 12.50 1.89 16.00
C ASN A 252 10.99 1.75 16.26
N ARG A 253 10.50 2.04 17.47
CA ARG A 253 9.07 1.94 17.78
C ARG A 253 8.28 3.03 17.08
N ARG A 254 8.83 4.26 16.97
CA ARG A 254 8.20 5.36 16.20
C ARG A 254 8.09 5.10 14.71
N PHE A 255 8.89 4.17 14.15
CA PHE A 255 8.71 3.72 12.77
C PHE A 255 7.31 3.10 12.55
N PHE A 256 6.81 2.38 13.56
CA PHE A 256 5.46 1.83 13.64
C PHE A 256 4.52 2.81 14.37
N ARG A 257 4.10 3.87 13.67
CA ARG A 257 3.36 5.00 14.27
C ARG A 257 1.96 4.64 14.80
N SER A 258 1.02 4.40 13.89
CA SER A 258 -0.40 4.26 14.26
C SER A 258 -1.08 3.07 13.62
N GLY A 259 -0.51 2.48 12.56
CA GLY A 259 -1.09 1.31 11.88
C GLY A 259 -2.47 1.57 11.26
N THR A 260 -2.92 2.83 11.22
CA THR A 260 -4.29 3.22 10.88
C THR A 260 -4.32 4.19 9.70
N SER A 261 -5.49 4.26 9.06
CA SER A 261 -5.81 5.18 7.97
C SER A 261 -6.62 6.41 8.44
N GLY A 262 -6.50 7.53 7.74
CA GLY A 262 -7.30 8.74 7.95
C GLY A 262 -6.68 9.87 8.76
N GLY A 263 -5.39 9.79 9.09
CA GLY A 263 -4.72 10.81 9.91
C GLY A 263 -4.64 12.19 9.23
N TRP A 264 -4.73 12.22 7.91
CA TRP A 264 -4.69 13.45 7.10
C TRP A 264 -5.91 14.37 7.30
N ARG A 265 -7.03 13.86 7.82
CA ARG A 265 -8.28 14.62 7.92
C ARG A 265 -8.18 15.82 8.85
N SER A 266 -7.33 15.76 9.87
CA SER A 266 -7.09 16.88 10.77
C SER A 266 -6.08 17.89 10.23
N TRP A 267 -5.38 17.59 9.13
CA TRP A 267 -4.33 18.44 8.56
C TRP A 267 -4.85 19.36 7.46
N LEU A 268 -5.97 19.02 6.83
CA LEU A 268 -6.50 19.72 5.68
C LEU A 268 -7.77 20.49 6.00
N THR A 269 -7.84 21.71 5.47
CA THR A 269 -9.10 22.46 5.38
C THR A 269 -9.97 21.89 4.25
N PRO A 270 -11.27 22.23 4.21
CA PRO A 270 -12.13 21.85 3.09
C PRO A 270 -11.63 22.34 1.72
N GLU A 271 -10.97 23.50 1.67
CA GLU A 271 -10.38 24.04 0.44
C GLU A 271 -9.17 23.19 -0.01
N ASP A 272 -8.27 22.85 0.92
CA ASP A 272 -7.14 21.97 0.62
C ASP A 272 -7.62 20.59 0.14
N ALA A 273 -8.68 20.05 0.74
CA ALA A 273 -9.27 18.79 0.32
C ALA A 273 -9.85 18.89 -1.11
N SER A 274 -10.52 19.99 -1.46
CA SER A 274 -11.00 20.20 -2.83
C SER A 274 -9.85 20.33 -3.83
N ALA A 275 -8.77 21.04 -3.47
CA ALA A 275 -7.59 21.15 -4.31
C ALA A 275 -6.89 19.80 -4.51
N TYR A 276 -6.84 18.98 -3.46
CA TYR A 276 -6.34 17.61 -3.53
C TYR A 276 -7.11 16.75 -4.55
N GLU A 277 -8.44 16.74 -4.48
CA GLU A 277 -9.26 15.95 -5.39
C GLU A 277 -9.06 16.40 -6.85
N ALA A 278 -8.95 17.71 -7.09
CA ALA A 278 -8.64 18.24 -8.42
C ALA A 278 -7.24 17.80 -8.91
N ARG A 279 -6.24 17.83 -8.03
CA ARG A 279 -4.88 17.39 -8.34
C ARG A 279 -4.82 15.89 -8.64
N VAL A 280 -5.51 15.05 -7.87
CA VAL A 280 -5.65 13.61 -8.11
C VAL A 280 -6.28 13.35 -9.49
N ALA A 281 -7.37 14.05 -9.82
CA ALA A 281 -8.05 13.89 -11.11
C ALA A 281 -7.16 14.31 -12.29
N ALA A 282 -6.24 15.25 -12.10
CA ALA A 282 -5.27 15.64 -13.11
C ALA A 282 -4.13 14.62 -13.28
N LEU A 283 -3.83 13.82 -12.25
CA LEU A 283 -2.69 12.90 -12.23
C LEU A 283 -3.06 11.45 -12.56
N MET A 284 -4.28 10.99 -12.29
CA MET A 284 -4.64 9.57 -12.38
C MET A 284 -6.01 9.36 -13.00
N ALA A 285 -6.17 8.22 -13.69
CA ALA A 285 -7.47 7.77 -14.16
C ALA A 285 -8.44 7.50 -12.99
N PRO A 286 -9.76 7.68 -13.15
CA PRO A 286 -10.73 7.56 -12.05
C PRO A 286 -10.77 6.20 -11.37
N ASP A 287 -10.55 5.11 -12.10
CA ASP A 287 -10.51 3.74 -11.57
C ASP A 287 -9.29 3.52 -10.67
N LEU A 288 -8.12 3.97 -11.12
CA LEU A 288 -6.91 3.96 -10.32
C LEU A 288 -7.07 4.86 -9.09
N ALA A 289 -7.60 6.08 -9.26
CA ALA A 289 -7.86 6.99 -8.16
C ALA A 289 -8.79 6.35 -7.12
N ALA A 290 -9.86 5.66 -7.53
CA ALA A 290 -10.72 4.94 -6.60
C ALA A 290 -9.99 3.80 -5.89
N TRP A 291 -9.22 2.99 -6.62
CA TRP A 291 -8.47 1.87 -6.05
C TRP A 291 -7.44 2.33 -5.02
N VAL A 292 -6.67 3.39 -5.29
CA VAL A 292 -5.62 3.83 -4.36
C VAL A 292 -6.15 4.40 -3.04
N HIS A 293 -7.37 4.93 -3.03
CA HIS A 293 -7.97 5.45 -1.81
C HIS A 293 -8.68 4.37 -0.99
N HIS A 294 -9.12 3.27 -1.63
CA HIS A 294 -10.09 2.36 -1.01
C HIS A 294 -9.75 0.86 -1.15
N GLY A 295 -8.72 0.51 -1.91
CA GLY A 295 -8.40 -0.86 -2.29
C GLY A 295 -9.54 -1.53 -3.04
N ALA A 296 -9.73 -2.83 -2.80
CA ALA A 296 -10.77 -3.64 -3.43
C ALA A 296 -12.20 -3.15 -3.13
N ALA A 297 -12.41 -2.34 -2.09
CA ALA A 297 -13.72 -1.74 -1.80
C ALA A 297 -14.18 -0.77 -2.90
N ALA A 298 -13.26 -0.21 -3.71
CA ALA A 298 -13.59 0.61 -4.87
C ALA A 298 -14.44 -0.13 -5.91
N ASN A 299 -14.28 -1.46 -6.01
CA ASN A 299 -14.96 -2.30 -6.99
C ASN A 299 -16.26 -2.93 -6.45
N ARG A 300 -16.69 -2.60 -5.22
CA ARG A 300 -17.98 -3.07 -4.71
C ARG A 300 -19.10 -2.25 -5.34
N PRO A 301 -20.08 -2.86 -6.04
CA PRO A 301 -21.26 -2.13 -6.46
C PRO A 301 -21.92 -1.52 -5.21
N VAL A 302 -22.18 -0.21 -5.25
CA VAL A 302 -22.91 0.47 -4.19
C VAL A 302 -24.28 -0.18 -4.10
N VAL A 303 -24.48 -1.04 -3.11
CA VAL A 303 -25.81 -1.52 -2.75
C VAL A 303 -26.54 -0.32 -2.15
N ARG A 304 -27.20 0.47 -3.00
CA ARG A 304 -28.16 1.47 -2.55
C ARG A 304 -29.25 0.69 -1.82
N LYS A 305 -29.20 0.68 -0.48
CA LYS A 305 -30.33 0.23 0.34
C LYS A 305 -31.52 1.06 -0.11
N ARG A 306 -32.45 0.45 -0.85
CA ARG A 306 -33.78 1.02 -1.05
C ARG A 306 -34.37 1.14 0.34
N VAL A 307 -34.46 2.37 0.85
CA VAL A 307 -35.27 2.66 2.02
C VAL A 307 -36.71 2.46 1.58
N CYS A 308 -37.25 1.27 1.78
CA CYS A 308 -38.70 1.06 1.72
C CYS A 308 -39.32 1.91 2.83
N HIS A 309 -39.84 3.07 2.47
CA HIS A 309 -40.77 3.79 3.34
C HIS A 309 -42.03 2.95 3.45
N ALA A 310 -42.15 2.21 4.55
CA ALA A 310 -43.43 1.63 4.94
C ALA A 310 -44.35 2.80 5.36
N PHE A 311 -45.25 3.19 4.45
CA PHE A 311 -46.37 4.07 4.78
C PHE A 311 -47.35 3.27 5.63
N THR A 312 -47.29 3.45 6.95
CA THR A 312 -48.32 2.96 7.87
C THR A 312 -49.57 3.80 7.68
N VAL A 313 -50.55 3.27 6.94
CA VAL A 313 -51.90 3.87 6.86
C VAL A 313 -52.66 3.47 8.13
N LEU A 314 -52.77 4.41 9.06
CA LEU A 314 -53.71 4.34 10.19
C LEU A 314 -55.15 4.36 9.63
N ARG A 315 -55.82 3.21 9.61
CA ARG A 315 -57.28 3.12 9.37
C ARG A 315 -58.01 3.19 10.71
N GLY A 316 -58.66 4.32 10.95
CA GLY A 316 -59.63 4.51 12.04
C GLY A 316 -60.91 3.72 11.80
N CYS A 317 -61.44 3.17 12.89
CA CYS A 317 -62.70 2.43 12.97
C CYS A 317 -63.93 3.31 12.69
N ILE A 318 -64.83 2.84 11.81
CA ILE A 318 -66.28 3.13 11.88
C ILE A 318 -67.03 1.84 11.50
N PRO A 319 -68.00 1.35 12.30
CA PRO A 319 -68.67 0.07 12.07
C PRO A 319 -69.86 0.21 11.12
N ARG A 320 -70.04 -0.72 10.19
CA ARG A 320 -71.31 -0.89 9.46
C ARG A 320 -71.72 -2.36 9.35
N VAL A 321 -72.73 -2.64 10.17
CA VAL A 321 -73.86 -3.57 10.07
C VAL A 321 -73.98 -4.41 8.79
N ILE A 322 -74.15 -5.70 9.04
CA ILE A 322 -74.49 -6.83 8.17
C ILE A 322 -75.73 -6.55 7.30
N ARG A 323 -75.68 -6.90 6.01
CA ARG A 323 -76.80 -7.57 5.31
C ARG A 323 -76.31 -8.40 4.11
N ARG A 324 -76.84 -9.61 4.07
CA ARG A 324 -76.63 -10.71 3.12
C ARG A 324 -77.23 -10.39 1.74
N GLY A 325 -76.72 -11.06 0.70
CA GLY A 325 -77.59 -11.57 -0.37
C GLY A 325 -77.06 -11.46 -1.80
N SER A 326 -76.63 -12.60 -2.33
CA SER A 326 -76.90 -13.13 -3.68
C SER A 326 -76.52 -12.37 -4.96
N SER A 327 -75.53 -12.96 -5.65
CA SER A 327 -75.62 -13.61 -6.98
C SER A 327 -75.83 -12.81 -8.28
N ALA A 328 -75.17 -13.35 -9.32
CA ALA A 328 -75.39 -13.23 -10.77
C ALA A 328 -74.78 -11.98 -11.43
N LEU A 329 -73.72 -12.12 -12.23
CA LEU A 329 -73.60 -12.65 -13.60
C LEU A 329 -73.92 -11.59 -14.67
N VAL A 330 -73.13 -11.69 -15.75
CA VAL A 330 -73.33 -11.19 -17.12
C VAL A 330 -72.60 -9.90 -17.49
N SER A 331 -71.63 -10.11 -18.41
CA SER A 331 -71.33 -9.42 -19.68
C SER A 331 -71.80 -7.96 -19.82
N GLY A 332 -71.01 -7.02 -20.31
CA GLY A 332 -70.05 -7.11 -21.42
C GLY A 332 -70.27 -5.88 -22.31
N ALA A 333 -69.23 -5.49 -23.07
CA ALA A 333 -69.28 -4.57 -24.21
C ALA A 333 -69.72 -3.10 -23.93
N ARG A 334 -68.84 -2.08 -24.03
CA ARG A 334 -68.19 -1.47 -25.21
C ARG A 334 -68.89 -0.15 -25.64
N HIS A 335 -68.06 0.81 -26.03
CA HIS A 335 -68.32 2.11 -26.69
C HIS A 335 -68.81 3.22 -25.73
N SER A 336 -68.20 4.40 -25.68
CA SER A 336 -67.42 5.14 -26.69
C SER A 336 -66.34 5.98 -26.04
#